data_AF-A0A2S3ZKZ3-F1
#
_entry.id   AF-A0A2S3ZKZ3-F1
#
_cell.length_a   1.000
_cell.length_b   1.000
_cell.length_c   1.000
_cell.angle_alpha   90.00
_cell.angle_beta   90.00
_cell.angle_gamma   90.00
#
_symmetry.space_group_name_H-M   'P 1'
#
loop_
_entity.id
_entity.type
_entity.pdbx_description
1 polymer ?
#
loop_
_entity_poly.entity_id
_entity_poly.type
_entity_poly.pdbx_seq_one_letter_code
_entity_poly.pdbx_strand_id
1 'polypeptide(L)'
;MDDRETFQAAVSAVQKIANELRQTSRKTAVGTAIARKDNETSIVEVFPLDQPASRPLKVLVSWAHRGEDWSAQQQKAWEQQVMEFTTALRSMGIDADIDLFHSHKSDADWTRFGQKAVLESDFVLVAITDAWAERWSGVNSPRLGAGAVVEADALKGSFIRHQAELQKKLKLVLLGEQSPRCIPEDMARFTYFQVDVDDFDTYEDLLRTLTGQPYYDKPELGEVPILPPAVREKFKRKSDRTGVHDELEDYDAVRSEIMTLESAQARKTKPDLATQQRIEVLRAVLNAMSN
;
A
#
# COMPACT_ATOMS: atom_id res chain seq x y z
N MET A 1 -8.08 -44.03 -5.23
CA MET A 1 -8.32 -43.08 -6.34
C MET A 1 -7.03 -42.29 -6.43
N ASP A 2 -6.34 -42.35 -7.57
CA ASP A 2 -4.92 -41.98 -7.68
C ASP A 2 -4.75 -40.45 -7.57
N ASP A 3 -3.93 -39.98 -6.62
CA ASP A 3 -3.67 -38.55 -6.34
C ASP A 3 -3.21 -37.77 -7.62
N ARG A 4 -2.73 -38.50 -8.63
CA ARG A 4 -2.34 -37.96 -9.94
C ARG A 4 -3.54 -37.65 -10.86
N GLU A 5 -4.61 -38.43 -10.78
CA GLU A 5 -5.83 -38.20 -11.57
C GLU A 5 -6.58 -36.97 -11.06
N THR A 6 -6.61 -36.77 -9.74
CA THR A 6 -7.19 -35.57 -9.12
C THR A 6 -6.39 -34.32 -9.45
N PHE A 7 -5.05 -34.39 -9.43
CA PHE A 7 -4.20 -33.25 -9.82
C PHE A 7 -4.34 -32.90 -11.32
N GLN A 8 -4.36 -33.88 -12.23
CA GLN A 8 -4.58 -33.61 -13.65
C GLN A 8 -5.98 -33.07 -13.94
N ALA A 9 -6.99 -33.54 -13.20
CA ALA A 9 -8.35 -33.02 -13.30
C ALA A 9 -8.44 -31.56 -12.83
N ALA A 10 -7.77 -31.22 -11.72
CA ALA A 10 -7.68 -29.84 -11.22
C ALA A 10 -6.98 -28.93 -12.24
N VAL A 11 -5.79 -29.31 -12.72
CA VAL A 11 -5.05 -28.53 -13.76
C VAL A 11 -5.89 -28.34 -15.02
N SER A 12 -6.62 -29.37 -15.46
CA SER A 12 -7.49 -29.28 -16.64
C SER A 12 -8.70 -28.36 -16.41
N ALA A 13 -9.30 -28.39 -15.21
CA ALA A 13 -10.40 -27.51 -14.84
C ALA A 13 -9.95 -26.04 -14.79
N VAL A 14 -8.79 -25.77 -14.19
CA VAL A 14 -8.18 -24.43 -14.14
C VAL A 14 -7.86 -23.91 -15.53
N GLN A 15 -7.28 -24.75 -16.40
CA GLN A 15 -6.98 -24.37 -17.78
C GLN A 15 -8.26 -24.05 -18.58
N LYS A 16 -9.36 -24.76 -18.31
CA LYS A 16 -10.66 -24.52 -18.93
C LYS A 16 -11.26 -23.19 -18.50
N ILE A 17 -11.25 -22.89 -17.20
CA ILE A 17 -11.73 -21.61 -16.64
C ILE A 17 -10.91 -20.43 -17.18
N ALA A 18 -9.58 -20.55 -17.20
CA ALA A 18 -8.70 -19.52 -17.75
C ALA A 18 -8.97 -19.23 -19.24
N ASN A 19 -9.26 -20.28 -20.03
CA ASN A 19 -9.63 -20.13 -21.43
C ASN A 19 -11.01 -19.47 -21.62
N GLU A 20 -11.98 -19.80 -20.77
CA GLU A 20 -13.32 -19.20 -20.79
C GLU A 20 -13.29 -17.72 -20.41
N LEU A 21 -12.48 -17.32 -19.42
CA LEU A 21 -12.26 -15.92 -19.04
C LEU A 21 -11.60 -15.12 -20.18
N ARG A 22 -10.59 -15.68 -20.85
CA ARG A 22 -9.94 -15.06 -22.03
C ARG A 22 -10.91 -14.88 -23.21
N GLN A 23 -11.80 -15.84 -23.44
CA GLN A 23 -12.80 -15.75 -24.51
C GLN A 23 -13.91 -14.74 -24.19
N THR A 24 -14.30 -14.63 -22.92
CA THR A 24 -15.30 -13.67 -22.46
C THR A 24 -14.76 -12.24 -22.58
N SER A 25 -13.51 -12.00 -22.17
CA SER A 25 -12.84 -10.70 -22.34
C SER A 25 -12.71 -10.28 -23.82
N ARG A 26 -12.42 -11.23 -24.73
CA ARG A 26 -12.42 -10.96 -26.19
C ARG A 26 -13.81 -10.66 -26.75
N LYS A 27 -14.87 -11.32 -26.27
CA LYS A 27 -16.24 -11.07 -26.76
C LYS A 27 -16.79 -9.73 -26.29
N THR A 28 -16.47 -9.30 -25.07
CA THR A 28 -16.86 -7.98 -24.55
C THR A 28 -16.19 -6.85 -25.32
N ALA A 29 -14.95 -7.04 -25.80
CA ALA A 29 -14.25 -6.06 -26.64
C ALA A 29 -14.83 -5.93 -28.07
N VAL A 30 -15.52 -6.96 -28.59
CA VAL A 30 -16.09 -6.97 -29.96
C VAL A 30 -17.58 -6.59 -29.97
N GLY A 31 -18.20 -6.44 -28.80
CA GLY A 31 -19.66 -6.35 -28.63
C GLY A 31 -20.24 -4.97 -28.29
N THR A 32 -19.63 -3.86 -28.73
CA THR A 32 -20.29 -2.54 -28.60
C THR A 32 -20.05 -1.65 -29.82
N ALA A 33 -20.65 -2.01 -30.95
CA ALA A 33 -20.85 -1.12 -32.08
C ALA A 33 -22.36 -0.95 -32.31
N ILE A 34 -23.01 -0.13 -31.48
CA ILE A 34 -24.38 0.32 -31.73
C ILE A 34 -24.28 1.58 -32.59
N ALA A 35 -24.73 1.46 -33.84
CA ALA A 35 -24.82 2.54 -34.80
C ALA A 35 -25.76 3.65 -34.31
N ARG A 36 -25.22 4.87 -34.16
CA ARG A 36 -25.98 6.11 -34.28
C ARG A 36 -25.25 7.05 -35.22
N LYS A 37 -26.00 7.50 -36.21
CA LYS A 37 -25.61 8.41 -37.29
C LYS A 37 -25.54 9.85 -36.77
N ASP A 38 -24.58 10.57 -37.33
CA ASP A 38 -24.51 12.02 -37.52
C ASP A 38 -24.20 12.88 -36.26
N ASN A 39 -22.92 13.28 -36.09
CA ASN A 39 -22.44 14.65 -36.35
C ASN A 39 -20.97 14.79 -35.90
N GLU A 40 -20.22 15.65 -36.59
CA GLU A 40 -18.79 15.97 -36.46
C GLU A 40 -18.26 16.01 -35.01
N THR A 41 -17.11 15.38 -34.74
CA THR A 41 -15.96 15.91 -33.96
C THR A 41 -14.84 14.85 -33.90
N SER A 42 -13.65 15.24 -34.34
CA SER A 42 -12.30 14.71 -34.04
C SER A 42 -12.14 13.20 -33.83
N ILE A 43 -11.56 12.55 -34.84
CA ILE A 43 -11.02 11.20 -34.75
C ILE A 43 -9.84 11.24 -33.77
N VAL A 44 -10.05 10.79 -32.54
CA VAL A 44 -8.94 10.39 -31.68
C VAL A 44 -8.40 9.10 -32.27
N GLU A 45 -7.20 9.14 -32.84
CA GLU A 45 -6.47 7.95 -33.24
C GLU A 45 -6.39 7.00 -32.05
N VAL A 46 -7.09 5.87 -32.15
CA VAL A 46 -6.89 4.74 -31.26
C VAL A 46 -5.51 4.18 -31.61
N PHE A 47 -4.49 4.60 -30.86
CA PHE A 47 -3.17 3.99 -30.92
C PHE A 47 -3.35 2.48 -30.72
N PRO A 48 -2.96 1.64 -31.69
CA PRO A 48 -2.81 0.22 -31.43
C PRO A 48 -1.76 0.09 -30.33
N LEU A 49 -2.15 -0.47 -29.18
CA LEU A 49 -1.20 -0.93 -28.17
C LEU A 49 -0.46 -2.15 -28.73
N ASP A 50 0.36 -1.95 -29.76
CA ASP A 50 1.53 -2.79 -30.02
C ASP A 50 2.53 -2.50 -28.90
N GLN A 51 2.22 -2.97 -27.69
CA GLN A 51 3.26 -3.15 -26.68
C GLN A 51 4.15 -4.31 -27.19
N PRO A 52 5.49 -4.14 -27.25
CA PRO A 52 6.36 -5.28 -27.54
C PRO A 52 6.03 -6.38 -26.55
N ALA A 53 5.91 -7.63 -27.01
CA ALA A 53 5.58 -8.77 -26.17
C ALA A 53 6.42 -8.72 -24.88
N SER A 54 5.83 -8.23 -23.79
CA SER A 54 6.58 -7.99 -22.57
C SER A 54 7.01 -9.36 -22.09
N ARG A 55 8.29 -9.51 -21.77
CA ARG A 55 8.78 -10.76 -21.20
C ARG A 55 7.86 -11.11 -20.01
N PRO A 56 7.43 -12.38 -19.88
CA PRO A 56 6.57 -12.76 -18.77
C PRO A 56 7.26 -12.40 -17.45
N LEU A 57 6.49 -11.88 -16.50
CA LEU A 57 6.99 -11.49 -15.18
C LEU A 57 7.55 -12.72 -14.49
N LYS A 58 8.83 -12.66 -14.10
CA LYS A 58 9.50 -13.75 -13.41
C LYS A 58 9.26 -13.65 -11.92
N VAL A 59 8.74 -14.71 -11.34
CA VAL A 59 8.38 -14.73 -9.92
C VAL A 59 9.01 -15.94 -9.27
N LEU A 60 9.72 -15.74 -8.15
CA LEU A 60 10.15 -16.85 -7.30
C LEU A 60 9.14 -17.05 -6.18
N VAL A 61 8.72 -18.29 -5.93
CA VAL A 61 7.95 -18.67 -4.74
C VAL A 61 8.90 -19.28 -3.71
N SER A 62 9.11 -18.58 -2.60
CA SER A 62 9.89 -19.06 -1.44
C SER A 62 8.94 -19.58 -0.37
N TRP A 63 9.25 -20.74 0.20
CA TRP A 63 8.36 -21.42 1.14
C TRP A 63 9.16 -22.29 2.13
N ALA A 64 8.50 -22.73 3.19
CA ALA A 64 9.09 -23.60 4.20
C ALA A 64 8.73 -25.07 3.93
N HIS A 65 9.72 -25.93 3.67
CA HIS A 65 9.49 -27.37 3.45
C HIS A 65 8.95 -28.13 4.66
N ARG A 66 9.25 -27.64 5.88
CA ARG A 66 8.88 -28.30 7.13
C ARG A 66 8.77 -27.30 8.27
N GLY A 67 7.82 -27.53 9.17
CA GLY A 67 7.77 -26.98 10.51
C GLY A 67 8.21 -28.01 11.55
N GLU A 68 8.61 -27.55 12.73
CA GLU A 68 9.05 -28.43 13.83
C GLU A 68 7.94 -29.39 14.27
N ASP A 69 6.70 -28.89 14.33
CA ASP A 69 5.53 -29.64 14.81
C ASP A 69 4.64 -30.20 13.69
N TRP A 70 5.10 -30.19 12.44
CA TRP A 70 4.29 -30.69 11.32
C TRP A 70 4.40 -32.21 11.18
N SER A 71 3.27 -32.89 11.18
CA SER A 71 3.16 -34.28 10.73
C SER A 71 3.53 -34.43 9.26
N ALA A 72 3.87 -35.65 8.83
CA ALA A 72 4.15 -35.95 7.42
C ALA A 72 2.96 -35.62 6.50
N GLN A 73 1.73 -35.78 6.99
CA GLN A 73 0.53 -35.41 6.24
C GLN A 73 0.40 -33.90 6.06
N GLN A 74 0.66 -33.11 7.12
CA GLN A 74 0.67 -31.66 7.04
C GLN A 74 1.76 -31.14 6.10
N GLN A 75 2.96 -31.74 6.13
CA GLN A 75 4.04 -31.40 5.20
C GLN A 75 3.63 -31.65 3.74
N LYS A 76 3.08 -32.83 3.44
CA LYS A 76 2.62 -33.17 2.08
C LYS A 76 1.49 -32.24 1.62
N ALA A 77 0.53 -31.93 2.49
CA ALA A 77 -0.57 -31.03 2.18
C ALA A 77 -0.07 -29.60 1.89
N TRP A 78 0.87 -29.11 2.69
CA TRP A 78 1.48 -27.79 2.47
C TRP A 78 2.28 -27.73 1.16
N GLU A 79 3.11 -28.74 0.89
CA GLU A 79 3.85 -28.85 -0.37
C GLU A 79 2.90 -28.83 -1.58
N GLN A 80 1.81 -29.59 -1.50
CA GLN A 80 0.78 -29.61 -2.54
C GLN A 80 0.14 -28.23 -2.72
N GLN A 81 -0.26 -27.56 -1.63
CA GLN A 81 -0.90 -26.25 -1.69
C GLN A 81 0.01 -25.18 -2.31
N VAL A 82 1.30 -25.15 -1.94
CA VAL A 82 2.26 -24.21 -2.54
C VAL A 82 2.49 -24.54 -4.03
N MET A 83 2.47 -25.83 -4.40
CA MET A 83 2.59 -26.23 -5.80
C MET A 83 1.37 -25.82 -6.63
N GLU A 84 0.16 -25.99 -6.08
CA GLU A 84 -1.09 -25.57 -6.71
C GLU A 84 -1.12 -24.06 -6.91
N PHE A 85 -0.75 -23.28 -5.88
CA PHE A 85 -0.58 -21.83 -5.97
C PHE A 85 0.38 -21.41 -7.10
N THR A 86 1.57 -22.02 -7.14
CA THR A 86 2.58 -21.70 -8.16
C THR A 86 2.07 -22.05 -9.57
N THR A 87 1.38 -23.18 -9.70
CA THR A 87 0.79 -23.62 -10.98
C THR A 87 -0.33 -22.68 -11.43
N ALA A 88 -1.17 -22.21 -10.49
CA ALA A 88 -2.22 -21.23 -10.76
C ALA A 88 -1.62 -19.93 -11.33
N LEU A 89 -0.59 -19.38 -10.70
CA LEU A 89 0.13 -18.20 -11.22
C LEU A 89 0.64 -18.41 -12.65
N ARG A 90 1.21 -19.58 -12.94
CA ARG A 90 1.67 -19.94 -14.29
C ARG A 90 0.53 -19.99 -15.30
N SER A 91 -0.62 -20.54 -14.91
CA SER A 91 -1.83 -20.57 -15.76
C SER A 91 -2.34 -19.16 -16.09
N MET A 92 -2.10 -18.20 -15.20
CA MET A 92 -2.46 -16.77 -15.35
C MET A 92 -1.43 -15.96 -16.15
N GLY A 93 -0.33 -16.57 -16.61
CA GLY A 93 0.68 -15.92 -17.45
C GLY A 93 1.86 -15.32 -16.70
N ILE A 94 2.02 -15.62 -15.41
CA ILE A 94 3.21 -15.28 -14.63
C ILE A 94 4.25 -16.40 -14.78
N ASP A 95 5.50 -16.08 -15.08
CA ASP A 95 6.59 -17.08 -15.09
C ASP A 95 7.04 -17.35 -13.65
N ALA A 96 6.17 -18.04 -12.90
CA ALA A 96 6.43 -18.41 -11.51
C ALA A 96 7.28 -19.68 -11.43
N ASP A 97 8.31 -19.65 -10.60
CA ASP A 97 9.27 -20.72 -10.36
C ASP A 97 9.33 -21.09 -8.87
N ILE A 98 9.58 -22.35 -8.60
CA ILE A 98 9.68 -22.94 -7.27
C ILE A 98 10.67 -24.09 -7.30
N ASP A 99 11.41 -24.29 -6.21
CA ASP A 99 12.41 -25.35 -6.08
C ASP A 99 11.87 -26.77 -6.37
N LEU A 100 10.59 -27.03 -6.10
CA LEU A 100 9.92 -28.30 -6.40
C LEU A 100 10.01 -28.70 -7.88
N PHE A 101 10.02 -27.74 -8.82
CA PHE A 101 10.20 -28.02 -10.27
C PHE A 101 11.60 -28.54 -10.61
N HIS A 102 12.55 -28.41 -9.69
CA HIS A 102 13.95 -28.76 -9.88
C HIS A 102 14.38 -29.97 -9.03
N SER A 103 13.49 -30.49 -8.17
CA SER A 103 13.74 -31.56 -7.20
C SER A 103 14.38 -32.84 -7.77
N HIS A 104 14.16 -33.14 -9.06
CA HIS A 104 14.70 -34.30 -9.74
C HIS A 104 15.80 -34.00 -10.78
N LYS A 105 16.31 -32.76 -10.81
CA LYS A 105 17.43 -32.38 -11.69
C LYS A 105 18.76 -32.75 -11.03
N SER A 106 19.56 -33.55 -11.73
CA SER A 106 20.83 -34.10 -11.22
C SER A 106 21.95 -33.07 -11.10
N ASP A 107 21.78 -31.87 -11.67
CA ASP A 107 22.76 -30.79 -11.77
C ASP A 107 22.39 -29.53 -10.95
N ALA A 108 21.33 -29.59 -10.14
CA ALA A 108 20.88 -28.45 -9.36
C ALA A 108 21.86 -28.11 -8.21
N ASP A 109 22.56 -26.99 -8.32
CA ASP A 109 23.32 -26.41 -7.21
C ASP A 109 22.38 -25.66 -6.25
N TRP A 110 21.78 -26.42 -5.34
CA TRP A 110 20.86 -25.91 -4.31
C TRP A 110 21.46 -24.82 -3.42
N THR A 111 22.79 -24.77 -3.28
CA THR A 111 23.47 -23.74 -2.48
C THR A 111 23.41 -22.37 -3.14
N ARG A 112 23.41 -22.34 -4.49
CA ARG A 112 23.38 -21.10 -5.27
C ARG A 112 22.03 -20.81 -5.89
N PHE A 113 21.18 -21.83 -6.06
CA PHE A 113 19.88 -21.73 -6.71
C PHE A 113 19.00 -20.65 -6.06
N GLY A 114 18.81 -20.71 -4.73
CA GLY A 114 17.97 -19.74 -4.01
C GLY A 114 18.48 -18.30 -4.13
N GLN A 115 19.78 -18.06 -3.95
CA GLN A 115 20.36 -16.71 -4.06
C GLN A 115 20.23 -16.15 -5.47
N LYS A 116 20.53 -16.97 -6.48
CA LYS A 116 20.44 -16.57 -7.89
C LYS A 116 18.99 -16.29 -8.29
N ALA A 117 18.06 -17.17 -7.92
CA ALA A 117 16.64 -17.01 -8.21
C ALA A 117 16.07 -15.74 -7.55
N VAL A 118 16.45 -15.45 -6.30
CA VAL A 118 16.07 -14.19 -5.62
C VAL A 118 16.57 -12.97 -6.37
N LEU A 119 17.77 -13.01 -6.96
CA LEU A 119 18.33 -11.89 -7.72
C LEU A 119 17.68 -11.73 -9.10
N GLU A 120 17.44 -12.83 -9.81
CA GLU A 120 16.98 -12.82 -11.21
C GLU A 120 15.47 -12.63 -11.40
N SER A 121 14.66 -12.91 -10.37
CA SER A 121 13.21 -12.69 -10.44
C SER A 121 12.83 -11.21 -10.40
N ASP A 122 11.67 -10.85 -10.94
CA ASP A 122 11.08 -9.51 -10.80
C ASP A 122 10.43 -9.34 -9.43
N PHE A 123 9.78 -10.41 -8.94
CA PHE A 123 9.17 -10.48 -7.62
C PHE A 123 9.58 -11.76 -6.88
N VAL A 124 9.57 -11.68 -5.56
CA VAL A 124 9.69 -12.84 -4.66
C VAL A 124 8.43 -12.92 -3.82
N LEU A 125 7.68 -14.00 -3.99
CA LEU A 125 6.49 -14.31 -3.19
C LEU A 125 6.91 -15.26 -2.07
N VAL A 126 6.79 -14.81 -0.83
CA VAL A 126 7.04 -15.66 0.33
C VAL A 126 5.72 -16.25 0.80
N ALA A 127 5.53 -17.55 0.63
CA ALA A 127 4.42 -18.30 1.22
C ALA A 127 4.68 -18.41 2.74
N ILE A 128 4.21 -17.40 3.48
CA ILE A 128 4.60 -17.18 4.87
C ILE A 128 3.85 -18.13 5.81
N THR A 129 4.61 -18.78 6.68
CA THR A 129 4.15 -19.65 7.77
C THR A 129 5.01 -19.38 8.98
N ASP A 130 4.60 -19.84 10.18
CA ASP A 130 5.43 -19.74 11.38
C ASP A 130 6.82 -20.35 11.16
N ALA A 131 6.88 -21.51 10.52
CA ALA A 131 8.13 -22.18 10.20
C ALA A 131 9.05 -21.36 9.27
N TRP A 132 8.50 -20.59 8.33
CA TRP A 132 9.31 -19.68 7.50
C TRP A 132 9.77 -18.46 8.30
N ALA A 133 8.86 -17.88 9.10
CA ALA A 133 9.10 -16.73 9.95
C ALA A 133 10.20 -16.98 11.01
N GLU A 134 10.25 -18.20 11.56
CA GLU A 134 11.30 -18.64 12.49
C GLU A 134 12.68 -18.65 11.82
N ARG A 135 12.76 -19.10 10.55
CA ARG A 135 14.01 -19.10 9.78
C ARG A 135 14.49 -17.69 9.48
N TRP A 136 13.56 -16.81 9.09
CA TRP A 136 13.85 -15.39 8.93
C TRP A 136 14.40 -14.75 10.21
N SER A 137 13.79 -15.07 11.34
CA SER A 137 14.18 -14.54 12.65
C SER A 137 15.47 -15.17 13.18
N GLY A 138 15.88 -16.32 12.64
CA GLY A 138 17.06 -17.09 13.09
C GLY A 138 16.82 -17.84 14.40
N VAL A 139 15.57 -18.14 14.73
CA VAL A 139 15.17 -18.87 15.96
C VAL A 139 14.89 -20.35 15.70
N ASN A 140 14.99 -20.79 14.44
CA ASN A 140 14.76 -22.19 14.05
C ASN A 140 15.84 -23.13 14.60
N SER A 141 15.45 -24.37 14.89
CA SER A 141 16.40 -25.42 15.29
C SER A 141 17.45 -25.68 14.18
N PRO A 142 18.75 -25.79 14.49
CA PRO A 142 19.85 -25.98 13.52
C PRO A 142 19.71 -27.20 12.61
N ARG A 143 18.77 -28.11 12.90
CA ARG A 143 18.53 -29.36 12.15
C ARG A 143 17.42 -29.25 11.10
N LEU A 144 16.79 -28.08 10.90
CA LEU A 144 15.54 -27.96 10.12
C LEU A 144 15.66 -27.10 8.83
N GLY A 145 15.89 -27.76 7.69
CA GLY A 145 15.55 -27.29 6.34
C GLY A 145 16.57 -26.33 5.73
N ALA A 146 17.59 -26.86 5.05
CA ALA A 146 18.70 -26.06 4.52
C ALA A 146 18.30 -25.07 3.41
N GLY A 147 17.34 -25.42 2.55
CA GLY A 147 16.93 -24.57 1.41
C GLY A 147 16.30 -23.25 1.85
N ALA A 148 15.19 -23.32 2.60
CA ALA A 148 14.48 -22.14 3.11
C ALA A 148 15.34 -21.26 4.03
N VAL A 149 16.31 -21.83 4.78
CA VAL A 149 17.26 -21.05 5.58
C VAL A 149 18.19 -20.24 4.67
N VAL A 150 18.75 -20.85 3.62
CA VAL A 150 19.62 -20.15 2.66
C VAL A 150 18.87 -19.04 1.94
N GLU A 151 17.61 -19.26 1.55
CA GLU A 151 16.76 -18.22 0.94
C GLU A 151 16.43 -17.09 1.92
N ALA A 152 16.03 -17.42 3.14
CA ALA A 152 15.73 -16.44 4.19
C ALA A 152 16.97 -15.59 4.52
N ASP A 153 18.15 -16.22 4.64
CA ASP A 153 19.42 -15.53 4.87
C ASP A 153 19.81 -14.63 3.68
N ALA A 154 19.59 -15.09 2.45
CA ALA A 154 19.83 -14.30 1.26
C ALA A 154 18.92 -13.07 1.19
N LEU A 155 17.62 -13.25 1.43
CA LEU A 155 16.63 -12.18 1.50
C LEU A 155 16.94 -11.21 2.64
N LYS A 156 17.33 -11.70 3.81
CA LYS A 156 17.70 -10.89 4.98
C LYS A 156 18.97 -10.08 4.73
N GLY A 157 19.99 -10.69 4.13
CA GLY A 157 21.19 -10.00 3.69
C GLY A 157 20.89 -8.92 2.64
N SER A 158 20.02 -9.20 1.67
CA SER A 158 19.57 -8.20 0.68
C SER A 158 18.73 -7.11 1.32
N PHE A 159 17.90 -7.44 2.30
CA PHE A 159 17.04 -6.50 3.00
C PHE A 159 17.84 -5.44 3.74
N ILE A 160 18.89 -5.86 4.44
CA ILE A 160 19.81 -4.97 5.16
C ILE A 160 20.55 -4.02 4.19
N ARG A 161 20.87 -4.47 2.97
CA ARG A 161 21.65 -3.69 2.00
C ARG A 161 20.80 -2.81 1.06
N HIS A 162 19.61 -3.27 0.66
CA HIS A 162 18.78 -2.70 -0.40
C HIS A 162 17.30 -2.64 -0.01
N GLN A 163 17.02 -2.01 1.13
CA GLN A 163 15.71 -2.01 1.77
C GLN A 163 14.54 -1.60 0.85
N ALA A 164 14.68 -0.49 0.13
CA ALA A 164 13.62 0.07 -0.72
C ALA A 164 13.34 -0.79 -1.97
N GLU A 165 14.37 -1.39 -2.55
CA GLU A 165 14.23 -2.29 -3.70
C GLU A 165 13.58 -3.60 -3.29
N LEU A 166 14.00 -4.17 -2.16
CA LEU A 166 13.41 -5.40 -1.65
C LEU A 166 11.94 -5.21 -1.24
N GLN A 167 11.56 -4.04 -0.72
CA GLN A 167 10.15 -3.74 -0.41
C GLN A 167 9.23 -3.75 -1.64
N LYS A 168 9.76 -3.34 -2.81
CA LYS A 168 9.01 -3.41 -4.08
C LYS A 168 8.90 -4.84 -4.58
N LYS A 169 9.99 -5.60 -4.49
CA LYS A 169 10.16 -6.96 -5.02
C LYS A 169 9.49 -8.05 -4.17
N LEU A 170 9.57 -7.95 -2.85
CA LEU A 170 9.09 -8.98 -1.93
C LEU A 170 7.62 -8.73 -1.60
N LYS A 171 6.79 -9.76 -1.77
CA LYS A 171 5.40 -9.81 -1.31
C LYS A 171 5.19 -11.05 -0.46
N LEU A 172 4.41 -10.91 0.59
CA LEU A 172 4.02 -12.04 1.44
C LEU A 172 2.70 -12.62 0.91
N VAL A 173 2.57 -13.94 0.99
CA VAL A 173 1.36 -14.65 0.58
C VAL A 173 0.96 -15.58 1.72
N LEU A 174 -0.25 -15.41 2.22
CA LEU A 174 -0.89 -16.28 3.19
C LEU A 174 -1.82 -17.23 2.43
N LEU A 175 -1.45 -18.50 2.37
CA LEU A 175 -2.21 -19.52 1.64
C LEU A 175 -3.22 -20.21 2.57
N GLY A 176 -4.48 -20.31 2.12
CA GLY A 176 -5.54 -20.98 2.87
C GLY A 176 -5.76 -20.39 4.26
N GLU A 177 -5.67 -21.22 5.30
CA GLU A 177 -5.95 -20.84 6.69
C GLU A 177 -4.77 -20.14 7.41
N GLN A 178 -3.66 -19.86 6.72
CA GLN A 178 -2.55 -19.13 7.35
C GLN A 178 -2.99 -17.75 7.84
N SER A 179 -2.54 -17.40 9.04
CA SER A 179 -2.92 -16.15 9.70
C SER A 179 -1.82 -15.10 9.55
N PRO A 180 -2.15 -13.80 9.36
CA PRO A 180 -1.17 -12.72 9.39
C PRO A 180 -0.35 -12.64 10.69
N ARG A 181 -0.77 -13.33 11.75
CA ARG A 181 -0.04 -13.42 13.03
C ARG A 181 1.33 -14.09 12.90
N CYS A 182 1.55 -14.91 11.86
CA CYS A 182 2.85 -15.54 11.61
C CYS A 182 3.90 -14.55 11.06
N ILE A 183 3.48 -13.36 10.61
CA ILE A 183 4.38 -12.36 10.01
C ILE A 183 5.20 -11.69 11.12
N PRO A 184 6.54 -11.79 11.10
CA PRO A 184 7.40 -11.09 12.05
C PRO A 184 7.23 -9.58 12.02
N GLU A 185 7.43 -8.90 13.15
CA GLU A 185 7.32 -7.44 13.26
C GLU A 185 8.27 -6.71 12.29
N ASP A 186 9.48 -7.24 12.10
CA ASP A 186 10.45 -6.70 11.16
C ASP A 186 10.09 -6.96 9.69
N MET A 187 9.00 -7.67 9.39
CA MET A 187 8.41 -7.87 8.07
C MET A 187 7.06 -7.15 7.90
N ALA A 188 6.52 -6.48 8.93
CA ALA A 188 5.20 -5.86 8.90
C ALA A 188 5.00 -4.77 7.82
N ARG A 189 6.09 -4.22 7.28
CA ARG A 189 6.05 -3.22 6.18
C ARG A 189 5.82 -3.83 4.79
N PHE A 190 5.96 -5.16 4.65
CA PHE A 190 5.74 -5.82 3.37
C PHE A 190 4.24 -6.00 3.14
N THR A 191 3.80 -5.78 1.92
CA THR A 191 2.43 -6.09 1.51
C THR A 191 2.23 -7.60 1.58
N TYR A 192 1.13 -8.04 2.19
CA TYR A 192 0.70 -9.42 2.19
C TYR A 192 -0.64 -9.58 1.45
N PHE A 193 -0.85 -10.76 0.89
CA PHE A 193 -2.09 -11.15 0.21
C PHE A 193 -2.61 -12.45 0.82
N GLN A 194 -3.90 -12.49 1.13
CA GLN A 194 -4.58 -13.75 1.47
C GLN A 194 -5.01 -14.38 0.16
N VAL A 195 -4.55 -15.59 -0.12
CA VAL A 195 -4.89 -16.32 -1.34
C VAL A 195 -5.40 -17.70 -0.96
N ASP A 196 -6.55 -18.05 -1.50
CA ASP A 196 -7.06 -19.41 -1.47
C ASP A 196 -6.82 -20.04 -2.85
N VAL A 197 -6.18 -21.21 -2.89
CA VAL A 197 -5.86 -21.88 -4.16
C VAL A 197 -7.11 -22.40 -4.87
N ASP A 198 -8.19 -22.62 -4.12
CA ASP A 198 -9.47 -23.09 -4.64
C ASP A 198 -10.40 -21.95 -5.08
N ASP A 199 -10.11 -20.70 -4.67
CA ASP A 199 -10.87 -19.51 -5.03
C ASP A 199 -10.01 -18.52 -5.83
N PHE A 200 -10.17 -18.58 -7.15
CA PHE A 200 -9.45 -17.75 -8.11
C PHE A 200 -9.67 -16.25 -7.93
N ASP A 201 -10.80 -15.82 -7.37
CA ASP A 201 -11.08 -14.40 -7.17
C ASP A 201 -10.15 -13.79 -6.11
N THR A 202 -9.62 -14.61 -5.20
CA THR A 202 -8.63 -14.17 -4.18
C THR A 202 -7.27 -13.76 -4.77
N TYR A 203 -6.99 -14.09 -6.03
CA TYR A 203 -5.75 -13.72 -6.70
C TYR A 203 -5.76 -12.29 -7.24
N GLU A 204 -6.92 -11.62 -7.34
CA GLU A 204 -7.06 -10.35 -8.07
C GLU A 204 -6.06 -9.29 -7.57
N ASP A 205 -6.01 -9.05 -6.25
CA ASP A 205 -5.15 -8.04 -5.64
C ASP A 205 -3.65 -8.34 -5.85
N LEU A 206 -3.28 -9.63 -5.76
CA LEU A 206 -1.92 -10.08 -6.01
C LEU A 206 -1.55 -9.85 -7.48
N LEU A 207 -2.39 -10.29 -8.41
CA LEU A 207 -2.14 -10.15 -9.85
C LEU A 207 -2.04 -8.68 -10.25
N ARG A 208 -2.98 -7.84 -9.83
CA ARG A 208 -2.97 -6.40 -10.07
C ARG A 208 -1.68 -5.75 -9.58
N THR A 209 -1.20 -6.17 -8.40
CA THR A 209 0.06 -5.69 -7.84
C THR A 209 1.26 -6.12 -8.68
N LEU A 210 1.32 -7.39 -9.09
CA LEU A 210 2.42 -7.92 -9.89
C LEU A 210 2.46 -7.31 -11.29
N THR A 211 1.30 -7.13 -11.92
CA THR A 211 1.18 -6.63 -13.30
C THR A 211 1.08 -5.11 -13.40
N GLY A 212 1.02 -4.39 -12.28
CA GLY A 212 0.86 -2.94 -12.26
C GLY A 212 -0.48 -2.46 -12.81
N GLN A 213 -1.57 -3.20 -12.54
CA GLN A 213 -2.92 -2.92 -13.03
C GLN A 213 -3.83 -2.47 -11.86
N PRO A 214 -3.68 -1.22 -11.37
CA PRO A 214 -4.48 -0.74 -10.24
C PRO A 214 -5.99 -0.76 -10.57
N TYR A 215 -6.83 -0.80 -9.54
CA TYR A 215 -8.29 -0.70 -9.71
C TYR A 215 -8.74 0.63 -10.31
N TYR A 216 -8.03 1.70 -9.95
CA TYR A 216 -8.38 3.06 -10.33
C TYR A 216 -7.16 3.72 -10.95
N ASP A 217 -7.31 4.13 -12.21
CA ASP A 217 -6.32 4.98 -12.85
C ASP A 217 -6.39 6.40 -12.28
N LYS A 218 -5.22 6.97 -12.00
CA LYS A 218 -5.13 8.35 -11.54
C LYS A 218 -5.52 9.27 -12.70
N PRO A 219 -6.57 10.09 -12.57
CA PRO A 219 -6.96 11.01 -13.65
C PRO A 219 -5.87 12.06 -13.87
N GLU A 220 -5.86 12.66 -15.05
CA GLU A 220 -4.98 13.79 -15.35
C GLU A 220 -5.18 14.93 -14.35
N LEU A 221 -4.09 15.62 -14.04
CA LEU A 221 -4.13 16.73 -13.09
C LEU A 221 -4.88 17.90 -13.73
N GLY A 222 -5.96 18.36 -13.08
CA GLY A 222 -6.68 19.55 -13.50
C GLY A 222 -5.86 20.84 -13.30
N GLU A 223 -6.31 21.92 -13.93
CA GLU A 223 -5.72 23.25 -13.72
C GLU A 223 -6.01 23.76 -12.31
N VAL A 224 -5.02 24.41 -11.69
CA VAL A 224 -5.20 25.06 -10.39
C VAL A 224 -6.10 26.28 -10.58
N PRO A 225 -7.29 26.34 -9.95
CA PRO A 225 -8.19 27.47 -10.11
C PRO A 225 -7.57 28.73 -9.51
N ILE A 226 -7.58 29.83 -10.28
CA ILE A 226 -7.22 31.16 -9.77
C ILE A 226 -8.40 31.66 -8.94
N LEU A 227 -8.28 31.57 -7.61
CA LEU A 227 -9.27 32.11 -6.69
C LEU A 227 -9.05 33.61 -6.52
N PRO A 228 -10.07 34.47 -6.72
CA PRO A 228 -9.92 35.90 -6.48
C PRO A 228 -9.71 36.16 -4.98
N PRO A 229 -8.95 37.22 -4.60
CA PRO A 229 -8.81 37.60 -3.20
C PRO A 229 -10.19 37.86 -2.58
N ALA A 230 -10.49 37.22 -1.46
CA ALA A 230 -11.75 37.41 -0.73
C ALA A 230 -11.94 38.85 -0.20
N VAL A 231 -10.85 39.62 -0.11
CA VAL A 231 -10.85 41.02 0.33
C VAL A 231 -10.23 41.86 -0.77
N ARG A 232 -11.04 42.71 -1.40
CA ARG A 232 -10.60 43.74 -2.35
C ARG A 232 -10.48 45.13 -1.69
N GLU A 233 -10.39 45.20 -0.38
CA GLU A 233 -9.93 46.42 0.26
C GLU A 233 -8.41 46.44 0.18
N LYS A 234 -7.90 47.40 -0.59
CA LYS A 234 -6.56 47.91 -0.38
C LYS A 234 -6.46 48.15 1.12
N PHE A 235 -5.65 47.36 1.84
CA PHE A 235 -5.07 47.87 3.07
C PHE A 235 -4.41 49.18 2.64
N LYS A 236 -5.05 50.31 2.94
CA LYS A 236 -4.38 51.60 2.84
C LYS A 236 -3.15 51.41 3.69
N ARG A 237 -1.98 51.27 3.04
CA ARG A 237 -0.72 51.41 3.73
C ARG A 237 -0.88 52.68 4.54
N LYS A 238 -0.79 52.56 5.86
CA LYS A 238 -0.81 53.68 6.80
C LYS A 238 0.50 54.48 6.64
N SER A 239 0.95 54.72 5.41
CA SER A 239 2.20 55.40 5.08
C SER A 239 2.04 56.92 4.94
N ASP A 240 0.86 57.45 5.25
CA ASP A 240 0.65 58.90 5.38
C ASP A 240 0.49 59.35 6.84
N ARG A 241 0.85 58.51 7.83
CA ARG A 241 1.12 59.02 9.19
C ARG A 241 2.60 59.36 9.31
N THR A 242 3.01 60.41 8.61
CA THR A 242 3.98 61.34 9.20
C THR A 242 3.33 61.91 10.45
N GLY A 243 3.58 61.25 11.57
CA GLY A 243 2.95 61.58 12.83
C GLY A 243 3.37 60.58 13.87
N VAL A 244 4.56 60.79 14.41
CA VAL A 244 4.88 60.41 15.79
C VAL A 244 3.86 61.15 16.65
N HIS A 245 2.67 60.59 16.81
CA HIS A 245 1.66 61.04 17.75
C HIS A 245 0.83 59.83 18.17
N ASP A 246 1.04 59.51 19.45
CA ASP A 246 0.07 58.92 20.38
C ASP A 246 -0.29 57.46 20.31
N GLU A 247 0.69 56.60 20.62
CA GLU A 247 0.38 55.39 21.37
C GLU A 247 0.25 55.66 22.89
N LEU A 248 0.82 56.77 23.39
CA LEU A 248 0.74 57.16 24.80
C LEU A 248 -0.60 57.83 25.17
N GLU A 249 -1.17 58.73 24.36
CA GLU A 249 -2.51 59.28 24.66
C GLU A 249 -3.62 58.20 24.60
N ASP A 250 -3.53 57.22 23.69
CA ASP A 250 -4.50 56.11 23.64
C ASP A 250 -4.41 55.24 24.91
N TYR A 251 -3.20 55.01 25.43
CA TYR A 251 -2.98 54.25 26.66
C TYR A 251 -3.47 55.01 27.92
N ASP A 252 -3.18 56.31 28.00
CA ASP A 252 -3.64 57.16 29.10
C ASP A 252 -5.15 57.40 29.07
N ALA A 253 -5.76 57.50 27.89
CA ALA A 253 -7.20 57.58 27.74
C ALA A 253 -7.90 56.32 28.28
N VAL A 254 -7.43 55.12 27.90
CA VAL A 254 -7.97 53.85 28.40
C VAL A 254 -7.80 53.72 29.91
N ARG A 255 -6.65 54.14 30.46
CA ARG A 255 -6.43 54.18 31.92
C ARG A 255 -7.39 55.13 32.63
N SER A 256 -7.60 56.33 32.08
CA SER A 256 -8.52 57.31 32.67
C SER A 256 -9.97 56.85 32.66
N GLU A 257 -10.39 56.13 31.61
CA GLU A 257 -11.72 55.54 31.50
C GLU A 257 -11.93 54.45 32.56
N ILE A 258 -10.96 53.54 32.72
CA ILE A 258 -10.99 52.52 33.78
C ILE A 258 -11.13 53.19 35.15
N MET A 259 -10.32 54.20 35.44
CA MET A 259 -10.34 54.89 36.74
C MET A 259 -11.69 55.58 37.01
N THR A 260 -12.30 56.15 35.97
CA THR A 260 -13.61 56.81 36.07
C THR A 260 -14.73 55.79 36.31
N LEU A 261 -14.72 54.67 35.60
CA LEU A 261 -15.71 53.61 35.75
C LEU A 261 -15.61 52.92 37.12
N GLU A 262 -14.40 52.68 37.62
CA GLU A 262 -14.16 52.16 38.97
C GLU A 262 -14.65 53.13 40.04
N SER A 263 -14.39 54.42 39.87
CA SER A 263 -14.87 55.47 40.78
C SER A 263 -16.39 55.56 40.79
N ALA A 264 -17.03 55.41 39.63
CA ALA A 264 -18.49 55.39 39.51
C ALA A 264 -19.10 54.11 40.13
N GLN A 265 -18.39 52.99 40.04
CA GLN A 265 -18.79 51.70 40.61
C GLN A 265 -18.68 51.69 42.15
N ALA A 266 -17.62 52.30 42.70
CA ALA A 266 -17.41 52.40 44.14
C ALA A 266 -18.48 53.26 44.85
N ARG A 267 -19.15 54.16 44.13
CA ARG A 267 -20.25 54.99 44.66
C ARG A 267 -21.60 54.25 44.71
N LYS A 268 -21.70 53.08 44.09
CA LYS A 268 -22.94 52.28 44.07
C LYS A 268 -22.87 51.19 45.15
N THR A 269 -23.94 51.02 45.92
CA THR A 269 -24.05 50.00 46.98
C THR A 269 -24.04 48.56 46.47
N LYS A 270 -24.29 48.34 45.18
CA LYS A 270 -24.14 47.04 44.52
C LYS A 270 -23.48 47.25 43.16
N PRO A 271 -22.41 46.50 42.82
CA PRO A 271 -21.69 46.70 41.56
C PRO A 271 -22.58 46.33 40.37
N ASP A 272 -22.55 47.18 39.34
CA ASP A 272 -23.23 46.97 38.07
C ASP A 272 -22.42 46.03 37.16
N LEU A 273 -23.04 44.93 36.73
CA LEU A 273 -22.38 43.84 35.99
C LEU A 273 -21.85 44.30 34.62
N ALA A 274 -22.61 45.16 33.93
CA ALA A 274 -22.19 45.69 32.63
C ALA A 274 -20.94 46.59 32.76
N THR A 275 -20.89 47.41 33.82
CA THR A 275 -19.70 48.22 34.12
C THR A 275 -18.49 47.34 34.48
N GLN A 276 -18.68 46.24 35.22
CA GLN A 276 -17.58 45.31 35.53
C GLN A 276 -17.00 44.64 34.29
N GLN A 277 -17.86 44.13 33.42
CA GLN A 277 -17.45 43.50 32.17
C GLN A 277 -16.72 44.50 31.27
N ARG A 278 -17.17 45.76 31.23
CA ARG A 278 -16.50 46.81 30.47
C ARG A 278 -15.10 47.10 31.01
N ILE A 279 -14.93 47.20 32.33
CA ILE A 279 -13.61 47.40 32.96
C ILE A 279 -12.68 46.23 32.64
N GLU A 280 -13.18 44.99 32.67
CA GLU A 280 -12.38 43.79 32.39
C GLU A 280 -11.87 43.77 30.93
N VAL A 281 -12.73 44.12 29.97
CA VAL A 281 -12.32 44.26 28.56
C VAL A 281 -11.28 45.36 28.40
N LEU A 282 -11.47 46.53 29.03
CA LEU A 282 -10.51 47.63 28.93
C LEU A 282 -9.15 47.26 29.54
N ARG A 283 -9.11 46.47 30.62
CA ARG A 283 -7.85 45.94 31.19
C ARG A 283 -7.16 44.96 30.24
N ALA A 284 -7.92 44.09 29.58
CA ALA A 284 -7.36 43.17 28.59
C ALA A 284 -6.73 43.93 27.41
N VAL A 285 -7.39 45.00 26.94
CA VAL A 285 -6.86 45.89 25.91
C VAL A 285 -5.58 46.58 26.39
N LEU A 286 -5.55 47.11 27.61
CA LEU A 286 -4.37 47.75 28.20
C LEU A 286 -3.17 46.78 28.28
N ASN A 287 -3.40 45.54 28.70
CA ASN A 287 -2.36 44.51 28.76
C ASN A 287 -1.83 44.13 27.37
N ALA A 288 -2.71 44.07 26.37
CA ALA A 288 -2.31 43.80 24.99
C ALA A 288 -1.51 44.96 24.36
N MET A 289 -1.74 46.20 24.81
CA MET A 289 -0.98 47.38 24.40
C MET A 289 0.40 47.50 25.08
N SER A 290 0.62 46.79 26.20
CA SER A 290 1.88 46.84 26.97
C SER A 290 2.89 45.73 26.62
N ASN A 291 2.53 44.78 25.75
CA ASN A 291 3.36 43.65 25.28
C ASN A 291 3.78 43.85 23.82
#